data_AF-A0A973XGJ6-F1
#
_entry.id   AF-A0A973XGJ6-F1
#
_cell.length_a   1.000
_cell.length_b   1.000
_cell.length_c   1.000
_cell.angle_alpha   90.00
_cell.angle_beta   90.00
_cell.angle_gamma   90.00
#
_symmetry.space_group_name_H-M   'P 1'
#
loop_
_entity.id
_entity.type
_entity.pdbx_description
1 polymer ?
#
loop_
_entity_poly.entity_id
_entity_poly.type
_entity_poly.pdbx_seq_one_letter_code
_entity_poly.pdbx_strand_id
1 'polypeptide(L)'
;MHAAPQGFSVIVALAASIAALSPATLQAQSADPPDTVYATGDVPIDDQTKRSLSVTEAFRAFLPVSVDLAGSMPPPGRQGRLPSCTAWAVAYAARSYYVSTAEGRDVRQSTNIASPAYVYHLARATNECGGTNFVRNVEVLRRGAPSMASYPYTDQCAAPPGPDVTTRAEDFRVRGYRRIDLARLDDIKGQLALSNPVLISFADSVAFQRHRGDQVFTEPGFEGPRGWHAMAVTGYDDRRQAFRLINSWGNGWGDRGYAWVSYDVIRQRVREAGILDVARPQRPPPPSVTPPSPPPPVSTYVPPRPPPSPPPAVTVQQPTPAIVGTEVPELQRLPCAKVTLRRDPMGGGVLSGFVASNEDLDTVRRTAASRPGTTVGDVVVAPWPQCEAMQTLDDALTVGDRPTVDIGGRSILRDGEPLRITVRTPSRPRYLYVSYVQVDGSLVHLVQPRGNAPEPADGSRSFVFGDGSDGRARATVSAPFGREMIIAISSAAPLFPRELPTRQTEREYLSALRRALIYQPSASMSGATPGRDLAATVLSLETRSR
;
A
#
# COMPACT_ATOMS: atom_id res chain seq x y z
N MET A 1 -3.17 24.73 101.60
CA MET A 1 -3.85 24.20 100.39
C MET A 1 -2.96 24.52 99.19
N HIS A 2 -2.69 23.49 98.39
CA HIS A 2 -2.28 23.46 96.98
C HIS A 2 -1.00 24.18 96.49
N ALA A 3 -0.04 23.30 96.13
CA ALA A 3 0.56 23.10 94.81
C ALA A 3 1.43 24.21 94.19
N ALA A 4 2.72 23.86 94.05
CA ALA A 4 3.70 24.51 93.19
C ALA A 4 3.36 24.31 91.68
N PRO A 5 3.62 25.29 90.80
CA PRO A 5 3.29 25.19 89.38
C PRO A 5 4.41 24.53 88.56
N GLN A 6 3.97 23.72 87.61
CA GLN A 6 4.78 22.95 86.66
C GLN A 6 5.33 23.84 85.54
N GLY A 7 6.57 23.57 85.13
CA GLY A 7 7.20 24.16 83.95
C GLY A 7 6.80 23.44 82.66
N PHE A 8 6.79 24.17 81.55
CA PHE A 8 6.82 23.61 80.20
C PHE A 8 7.93 24.28 79.39
N SER A 9 8.78 23.42 78.82
CA SER A 9 9.92 23.74 77.95
C SER A 9 9.43 23.86 76.51
N VAL A 10 9.77 24.94 75.81
CA VAL A 10 9.46 25.13 74.39
C VAL A 10 10.61 24.56 73.55
N ILE A 11 10.35 23.42 72.90
CA ILE A 11 11.24 22.82 71.90
C ILE A 11 10.92 23.45 70.53
N VAL A 12 11.87 24.16 69.95
CA VAL A 12 11.82 24.63 68.56
C VAL A 12 12.26 23.48 67.65
N ALA A 13 11.33 22.89 66.92
CA ALA A 13 11.62 21.88 65.91
C ALA A 13 11.77 22.54 64.53
N LEU A 14 12.99 22.51 63.98
CA LEU A 14 13.23 22.76 62.55
C LEU A 14 12.68 21.55 61.76
N ALA A 15 11.60 21.74 61.02
CA ALA A 15 11.15 20.78 60.02
C ALA A 15 11.87 21.05 58.68
N ALA A 16 12.77 20.15 58.28
CA ALA A 16 13.34 20.13 56.95
C ALA A 16 12.30 19.56 55.97
N SER A 17 11.75 20.42 55.12
CA SER A 17 10.84 20.02 54.03
C SER A 17 11.62 19.36 52.90
N ILE A 18 11.67 18.03 52.88
CA ILE A 18 12.10 17.27 51.70
C ILE A 18 10.96 17.34 50.68
N ALA A 19 11.10 18.19 49.67
CA ALA A 19 10.22 18.19 48.51
C ALA A 19 10.47 16.92 47.70
N ALA A 20 9.63 15.91 47.91
CA ALA A 20 9.56 14.74 47.03
C ALA A 20 9.07 15.22 45.65
N LEU A 21 9.98 15.23 44.67
CA LEU A 21 9.63 15.33 43.26
C LEU A 21 8.85 14.08 42.88
N SER A 22 7.52 14.16 42.92
CA SER A 22 6.66 13.15 42.33
C SER A 22 6.96 13.05 40.83
N PRO A 23 7.19 11.85 40.28
CA PRO A 23 7.24 11.69 38.83
C PRO A 23 5.86 12.11 38.30
N ALA A 24 5.86 13.03 37.34
CA ALA A 24 4.65 13.44 36.65
C ALA A 24 4.01 12.19 36.02
N THR A 25 2.98 11.67 36.68
CA THR A 25 2.06 10.71 36.06
C THR A 25 1.49 11.39 34.83
N LEU A 26 1.83 10.88 33.64
CA LEU A 26 1.03 11.12 32.43
C LEU A 26 -0.40 10.71 32.79
N GLN A 27 -1.26 11.69 33.10
CA GLN A 27 -2.68 11.46 33.19
C GLN A 27 -3.12 10.99 31.80
N ALA A 28 -3.61 9.75 31.72
CA ALA A 28 -4.33 9.28 30.56
C ALA A 28 -5.49 10.27 30.31
N GLN A 29 -5.42 11.03 29.23
CA GLN A 29 -6.51 11.92 28.83
C GLN A 29 -7.76 11.05 28.63
N SER A 30 -8.83 11.36 29.37
CA SER A 30 -10.09 10.65 29.29
C SER A 30 -10.69 10.79 27.89
N ALA A 31 -11.27 9.72 27.35
CA ALA A 31 -11.99 9.77 26.08
C ALA A 31 -13.08 10.85 26.10
N ASP A 32 -13.30 11.51 24.96
CA ASP A 32 -14.34 12.53 24.83
C ASP A 32 -15.73 11.89 25.04
N PRO A 33 -16.69 12.59 25.70
CA PRO A 33 -18.02 12.07 25.99
C PRO A 33 -18.72 11.51 24.74
N PRO A 34 -19.58 10.47 24.87
CA PRO A 34 -20.22 9.80 23.73
C PRO A 34 -21.08 10.72 22.84
N ASP A 35 -21.65 11.78 23.40
CA ASP A 35 -22.52 12.72 22.68
C ASP A 35 -21.81 13.99 22.21
N THR A 36 -20.47 13.99 22.22
CA THR A 36 -19.69 15.09 21.65
C THR A 36 -19.97 15.18 20.16
N VAL A 37 -20.43 16.35 19.71
CA VAL A 37 -20.59 16.68 18.30
C VAL A 37 -19.38 17.48 17.86
N TYR A 38 -18.78 17.06 16.75
CA TYR A 38 -17.57 17.71 16.24
C TYR A 38 -17.87 18.54 15.00
N ALA A 39 -17.16 19.67 14.87
CA ALA A 39 -17.28 20.54 13.70
C ALA A 39 -16.67 19.90 12.45
N THR A 40 -17.36 20.07 11.33
CA THR A 40 -16.89 19.74 9.97
C THR A 40 -16.90 21.03 9.13
N GLY A 41 -16.39 20.99 7.90
CA GLY A 41 -16.27 22.24 7.12
C GLY A 41 -15.58 22.10 5.77
N ASP A 42 -15.50 20.89 5.22
CA ASP A 42 -14.97 20.69 3.88
C ASP A 42 -16.05 21.03 2.85
N VAL A 43 -15.75 21.98 1.97
CA VAL A 43 -16.61 22.32 0.83
C VAL A 43 -16.02 21.72 -0.44
N PRO A 44 -16.83 21.28 -1.42
CA PRO A 44 -16.29 20.66 -2.62
C PRO A 44 -15.43 21.64 -3.42
N ILE A 45 -14.42 21.11 -4.10
CA ILE A 45 -13.73 21.86 -5.16
C ILE A 45 -14.65 21.87 -6.39
N ASP A 46 -14.82 23.02 -7.04
CA ASP A 46 -15.62 23.14 -8.24
C ASP A 46 -15.02 22.35 -9.42
N ASP A 47 -15.86 21.93 -10.36
CA ASP A 47 -15.45 21.04 -11.45
C ASP A 47 -14.44 21.67 -12.41
N GLN A 48 -14.49 22.99 -12.61
CA GLN A 48 -13.54 23.70 -13.45
C GLN A 48 -12.14 23.65 -12.83
N THR A 49 -12.03 23.98 -11.55
CA THR A 49 -10.78 23.86 -10.79
C THR A 49 -10.31 22.41 -10.73
N LYS A 50 -11.20 21.44 -10.52
CA LYS A 50 -10.84 20.01 -10.52
C LYS A 50 -10.17 19.56 -11.82
N ARG A 51 -10.64 20.05 -12.98
CA ARG A 51 -10.09 19.69 -14.30
C ARG A 51 -8.74 20.34 -14.59
N SER A 52 -8.43 21.48 -13.98
CA SER A 52 -7.14 22.16 -14.16
C SER A 52 -6.03 21.61 -13.25
N LEU A 53 -6.38 20.89 -12.19
CA LEU A 53 -5.42 20.28 -11.28
C LEU A 53 -4.75 19.05 -11.91
N SER A 54 -3.43 18.97 -11.78
CA SER A 54 -2.68 17.76 -12.14
C SER A 54 -3.10 16.58 -11.28
N VAL A 55 -3.16 15.39 -11.88
CA VAL A 55 -3.44 14.13 -11.20
C VAL A 55 -2.13 13.37 -10.99
N THR A 56 -2.00 12.68 -9.86
CA THR A 56 -0.87 11.76 -9.63
C THR A 56 -0.92 10.61 -10.63
N GLU A 57 0.24 10.13 -11.04
CA GLU A 57 0.32 8.92 -11.86
C GLU A 57 -0.26 7.71 -11.09
N ALA A 58 -0.88 6.80 -11.83
CA ALA A 58 -1.36 5.54 -11.28
C ALA A 58 -0.18 4.76 -10.68
N PHE A 59 -0.33 4.26 -9.46
CA PHE A 59 0.76 3.56 -8.80
C PHE A 59 0.91 2.13 -9.36
N ARG A 60 2.04 1.87 -10.00
CA ARG A 60 2.40 0.60 -10.65
C ARG A 60 3.71 0.03 -10.09
N ALA A 61 3.75 -0.18 -8.78
CA ALA A 61 4.85 -0.86 -8.11
C ALA A 61 4.33 -1.73 -6.97
N PHE A 62 5.24 -2.50 -6.37
CA PHE A 62 4.98 -3.24 -5.14
C PHE A 62 4.53 -2.28 -4.04
N LEU A 63 3.43 -2.65 -3.37
CA LEU A 63 2.97 -1.98 -2.18
C LEU A 63 3.42 -2.80 -0.96
N PRO A 64 4.14 -2.20 0.00
CA PRO A 64 4.36 -2.82 1.29
C PRO A 64 3.03 -3.28 1.91
N VAL A 65 3.04 -4.35 2.70
CA VAL A 65 1.84 -4.87 3.39
C VAL A 65 1.23 -3.82 4.33
N SER A 66 2.07 -2.94 4.87
CA SER A 66 1.64 -1.80 5.67
C SER A 66 2.61 -0.64 5.51
N VAL A 67 2.08 0.57 5.68
CA VAL A 67 2.84 1.82 5.76
C VAL A 67 2.29 2.62 6.94
N ASP A 68 3.17 3.19 7.76
CA ASP A 68 2.77 4.08 8.85
C ASP A 68 3.67 5.33 8.88
N LEU A 69 3.06 6.49 8.64
CA LEU A 69 3.68 7.82 8.67
C LEU A 69 3.37 8.56 9.98
N ALA A 70 2.57 7.98 10.89
CA ALA A 70 2.09 8.67 12.10
C ALA A 70 3.22 9.15 13.01
N GLY A 71 4.36 8.44 13.06
CA GLY A 71 5.51 8.82 13.87
C GLY A 71 6.17 10.15 13.49
N SER A 72 5.92 10.65 12.26
CA SER A 72 6.44 11.94 11.78
C SER A 72 5.36 13.03 11.70
N MET A 73 4.13 12.73 12.11
CA MET A 73 3.04 13.71 12.18
C MET A 73 3.16 14.55 13.46
N PRO A 74 2.66 15.80 13.45
CA PRO A 74 2.41 16.50 14.71
C PRO A 74 1.38 15.73 15.56
N PRO A 75 1.39 15.90 16.89
CA PRO A 75 0.35 15.32 17.75
C PRO A 75 -1.06 15.72 17.27
N PRO A 76 -2.10 14.87 17.33
CA PRO A 76 -3.43 15.24 16.89
C PRO A 76 -3.96 16.48 17.62
N GLY A 77 -4.40 17.47 16.85
CA GLY A 77 -4.92 18.73 17.39
C GLY A 77 -6.44 18.75 17.48
N ARG A 78 -6.99 19.85 18.00
CA ARG A 78 -8.43 20.05 18.21
C ARG A 78 -8.89 21.35 17.54
N GLN A 79 -9.73 21.23 16.51
CA GLN A 79 -10.29 22.39 15.78
C GLN A 79 -11.41 23.11 16.53
N GLY A 80 -11.99 22.48 17.55
CA GLY A 80 -13.12 23.04 18.29
C GLY A 80 -14.31 23.33 17.38
N ARG A 81 -14.87 24.54 17.50
CA ARG A 81 -16.14 24.94 16.87
C ARG A 81 -16.01 25.45 15.43
N LEU A 82 -14.80 25.78 14.96
CA LEU A 82 -14.63 26.32 13.60
C LEU A 82 -14.75 25.23 12.54
N PRO A 83 -15.40 25.51 11.39
CA PRO A 83 -15.44 24.60 10.24
C PRO A 83 -14.12 24.64 9.45
N SER A 84 -13.01 24.37 10.14
CA SER A 84 -11.63 24.57 9.68
C SER A 84 -10.87 23.26 9.40
N CYS A 85 -11.57 22.13 9.37
CA CYS A 85 -10.98 20.79 9.17
C CYS A 85 -10.01 20.71 7.98
N THR A 86 -10.28 21.43 6.89
CA THR A 86 -9.40 21.48 5.71
C THR A 86 -8.08 22.18 5.97
N ALA A 87 -8.07 23.27 6.76
CA ALA A 87 -6.84 23.92 7.18
C ALA A 87 -6.04 23.05 8.15
N TRP A 88 -6.72 22.30 9.02
CA TRP A 88 -6.08 21.30 9.88
C TRP A 88 -5.48 20.14 9.08
N ALA A 89 -6.19 19.61 8.09
CA ALA A 89 -5.65 18.55 7.24
C ALA A 89 -4.44 19.05 6.42
N VAL A 90 -4.57 20.21 5.76
CA VAL A 90 -3.57 20.78 4.85
C VAL A 90 -2.37 21.35 5.58
N ALA A 91 -2.57 22.33 6.46
CA ALA A 91 -1.49 23.06 7.10
C ALA A 91 -0.97 22.30 8.33
N TYR A 92 -1.85 21.96 9.26
CA TYR A 92 -1.42 21.33 10.50
C TYR A 92 -0.83 19.95 10.24
N ALA A 93 -1.60 19.01 9.68
CA ALA A 93 -1.14 17.63 9.52
C ALA A 93 -0.16 17.47 8.35
N ALA A 94 -0.61 17.64 7.11
CA ALA A 94 0.18 17.29 5.94
C ALA A 94 1.41 18.20 5.74
N ARG A 95 1.28 19.52 5.89
CA ARG A 95 2.43 20.41 5.70
C ARG A 95 3.47 20.29 6.81
N SER A 96 3.05 20.18 8.07
CA SER A 96 3.99 19.97 9.17
C SER A 96 4.65 18.59 9.08
N TYR A 97 3.99 17.55 8.60
CA TYR A 97 4.66 16.28 8.30
C TYR A 97 5.88 16.46 7.36
N TYR A 98 5.78 17.33 6.35
CA TYR A 98 6.93 17.64 5.49
C TYR A 98 7.99 18.50 6.18
N VAL A 99 7.61 19.32 7.16
CA VAL A 99 8.59 20.00 8.03
C VAL A 99 9.44 18.99 8.82
N SER A 100 8.83 17.91 9.30
CA SER A 100 9.56 16.81 9.93
C SER A 100 10.41 16.03 8.93
N THR A 101 9.81 15.55 7.84
CA THR A 101 10.45 14.54 6.97
C THR A 101 11.34 15.10 5.86
N ALA A 102 11.07 16.31 5.38
CA ALA A 102 11.87 16.94 4.33
C ALA A 102 12.85 17.98 4.89
N GLU A 103 12.54 18.59 6.04
CA GLU A 103 13.34 19.69 6.62
C GLU A 103 13.99 19.32 7.96
N GLY A 104 13.64 18.16 8.56
CA GLY A 104 14.29 17.65 9.77
C GLY A 104 13.94 18.39 11.06
N ARG A 105 12.84 19.14 11.11
CA ARG A 105 12.44 19.93 12.29
C ARG A 105 11.43 19.17 13.16
N ASP A 106 11.54 19.30 14.48
CA ASP A 106 10.66 18.58 15.43
C ASP A 106 9.25 19.19 15.48
N VAL A 107 8.27 18.48 14.93
CA VAL A 107 6.85 18.86 14.88
C VAL A 107 6.09 18.62 16.18
N ARG A 108 6.77 18.28 17.28
CA ARG A 108 6.23 18.39 18.64
C ARG A 108 6.34 19.82 19.18
N GLN A 109 7.19 20.65 18.58
CA GLN A 109 7.31 22.06 18.92
C GLN A 109 6.38 22.89 18.03
N SER A 110 5.54 23.73 18.64
CA SER A 110 4.57 24.56 17.91
C SER A 110 5.21 25.59 16.95
N THR A 111 6.50 25.88 17.11
CA THR A 111 7.31 26.70 16.19
C THR A 111 7.55 26.01 14.83
N ASN A 112 7.44 24.68 14.77
CA ASN A 112 7.64 23.88 13.56
C ASN A 112 6.32 23.32 12.98
N ILE A 113 5.18 23.79 13.49
CA ILE A 113 3.85 23.41 13.01
C ILE A 113 3.27 24.58 12.24
N ALA A 114 2.77 24.37 11.01
CA ALA A 114 2.12 25.44 10.26
C ALA A 114 0.79 25.83 10.92
N SER A 115 0.50 27.13 11.08
CA SER A 115 -0.73 27.58 11.76
C SER A 115 -1.99 27.30 10.93
N PRO A 116 -2.90 26.39 11.36
CA PRO A 116 -4.15 26.15 10.67
C PRO A 116 -5.13 27.33 10.82
N ALA A 117 -5.02 28.15 11.87
CA ALA A 117 -5.87 29.34 12.04
C ALA A 117 -5.56 30.41 10.99
N TYR A 118 -4.27 30.70 10.78
CA TYR A 118 -3.83 31.64 9.75
C TYR A 118 -4.33 31.20 8.36
N VAL A 119 -4.09 29.93 8.02
CA VAL A 119 -4.47 29.38 6.72
C VAL A 119 -5.99 29.37 6.55
N TYR A 120 -6.74 28.95 7.57
CA TYR A 120 -8.19 28.96 7.55
C TYR A 120 -8.75 30.36 7.30
N HIS A 121 -8.34 31.36 8.09
CA HIS A 121 -8.89 32.71 8.01
C HIS A 121 -8.66 33.40 6.65
N LEU A 122 -7.55 33.09 5.97
CA LEU A 122 -7.28 33.59 4.61
C LEU A 122 -7.96 32.77 3.51
N ALA A 123 -8.18 31.47 3.73
CA ALA A 123 -8.76 30.57 2.73
C ALA A 123 -10.30 30.62 2.66
N ARG A 124 -10.97 31.33 3.57
CA ARG A 124 -12.43 31.50 3.57
C ARG A 124 -12.87 32.36 2.38
N ALA A 125 -14.08 32.11 1.87
CA ALA A 125 -14.66 32.95 0.82
C ALA A 125 -15.15 34.31 1.35
N THR A 126 -15.56 34.38 2.62
CA THR A 126 -16.15 35.56 3.23
C THR A 126 -15.60 35.76 4.65
N ASN A 127 -16.00 36.86 5.29
CA ASN A 127 -15.70 37.09 6.70
C ASN A 127 -16.56 36.23 7.65
N GLU A 128 -17.61 35.59 7.13
CA GLU A 128 -18.34 34.57 7.87
C GLU A 128 -17.49 33.29 7.95
N CYS A 129 -17.46 32.67 9.13
CA CYS A 129 -16.71 31.42 9.34
C CYS A 129 -17.42 30.22 8.74
N GLY A 130 -17.50 30.17 7.42
CA GLY A 130 -17.89 29.00 6.64
C GLY A 130 -16.74 28.03 6.41
N GLY A 131 -17.06 26.90 5.79
CA GLY A 131 -16.07 25.91 5.37
C GLY A 131 -15.15 26.41 4.25
N THR A 132 -14.10 25.64 3.97
CA THR A 132 -13.17 25.88 2.85
C THR A 132 -12.72 24.53 2.27
N ASN A 133 -11.80 24.51 1.31
CA ASN A 133 -11.40 23.31 0.56
C ASN A 133 -9.89 23.21 0.40
N PHE A 134 -9.38 22.05 -0.04
CA PHE A 134 -7.94 21.82 -0.16
C PHE A 134 -7.22 22.87 -1.02
N VAL A 135 -7.80 23.27 -2.15
CA VAL A 135 -7.17 24.20 -3.10
C VAL A 135 -7.00 25.58 -2.49
N ARG A 136 -8.04 26.14 -1.84
CA ARG A 136 -7.96 27.46 -1.21
C ARG A 136 -6.91 27.50 -0.10
N ASN A 137 -6.82 26.47 0.73
CA ASN A 137 -5.79 26.37 1.76
C ASN A 137 -4.38 26.28 1.16
N VAL A 138 -4.23 25.51 0.07
CA VAL A 138 -2.95 25.38 -0.65
C VAL A 138 -2.53 26.71 -1.29
N GLU A 139 -3.45 27.50 -1.84
CA GLU A 139 -3.15 28.82 -2.40
C GLU A 139 -2.66 29.82 -1.34
N VAL A 140 -3.12 29.70 -0.08
CA VAL A 140 -2.52 30.44 1.03
C VAL A 140 -1.10 29.95 1.29
N LEU A 141 -0.91 28.64 1.43
CA LEU A 141 0.42 28.05 1.68
C LEU A 141 1.42 28.28 0.54
N ARG A 142 0.99 28.53 -0.69
CA ARG A 142 1.91 28.93 -1.79
C ARG A 142 2.66 30.23 -1.48
N ARG A 143 2.05 31.12 -0.70
CA ARG A 143 2.65 32.38 -0.24
C ARG A 143 3.45 32.18 1.05
N GLY A 144 2.99 31.23 1.86
CA GLY A 144 3.60 30.80 3.12
C GLY A 144 2.64 31.00 4.29
N ALA A 145 3.08 30.57 5.48
CA ALA A 145 2.32 30.71 6.72
C ALA A 145 3.28 31.00 7.90
N PRO A 146 2.79 31.57 9.00
CA PRO A 146 3.50 31.56 10.27
C PRO A 146 3.37 30.19 10.95
N SER A 147 4.23 29.96 11.94
CA SER A 147 4.11 28.80 12.83
C SER A 147 2.88 28.93 13.74
N MET A 148 2.42 27.81 14.29
CA MET A 148 1.38 27.79 15.32
C MET A 148 1.82 28.51 16.60
N ALA A 149 3.12 28.58 16.91
CA ALA A 149 3.62 29.40 18.01
C ALA A 149 3.44 30.90 17.73
N SER A 150 3.69 31.34 16.50
CA SER A 150 3.61 32.75 16.10
C SER A 150 2.19 33.22 15.82
N TYR A 151 1.31 32.32 15.35
CA TYR A 151 -0.11 32.55 15.17
C TYR A 151 -0.90 31.38 15.79
N PRO A 152 -1.18 31.44 17.11
CA PRO A 152 -1.86 30.38 17.84
C PRO A 152 -3.26 30.09 17.32
N TYR A 153 -3.70 28.84 17.50
CA TYR A 153 -5.05 28.44 17.12
C TYR A 153 -6.07 28.86 18.17
N THR A 154 -7.17 29.46 17.72
CA THR A 154 -8.38 29.69 18.51
C THR A 154 -9.57 29.18 17.72
N ASP A 155 -10.55 28.57 18.39
CA ASP A 155 -11.79 28.12 17.74
C ASP A 155 -12.88 29.21 17.67
N GLN A 156 -12.46 30.47 17.83
CA GLN A 156 -13.29 31.65 17.66
C GLN A 156 -13.21 32.18 16.23
N CYS A 157 -14.35 32.61 15.72
CA CYS A 157 -14.39 33.26 14.41
C CYS A 157 -13.73 34.63 14.48
N ALA A 158 -12.63 34.82 13.76
CA ALA A 158 -11.91 36.10 13.70
C ALA A 158 -11.83 36.65 12.27
N ALA A 159 -11.49 37.93 12.15
CA ALA A 159 -11.12 38.51 10.86
C ALA A 159 -9.81 37.90 10.33
N PRO A 160 -9.57 37.93 9.01
CA PRO A 160 -8.29 37.53 8.44
C PRO A 160 -7.12 38.35 9.01
N PRO A 161 -5.90 37.77 9.09
CA PRO A 161 -4.72 38.46 9.59
C PRO A 161 -4.39 39.68 8.72
N GLY A 162 -3.86 40.73 9.36
CA GLY A 162 -3.44 41.96 8.69
C GLY A 162 -2.18 41.80 7.82
N PRO A 163 -1.84 42.83 7.01
CA PRO A 163 -0.65 42.83 6.16
C PRO A 163 0.65 42.56 6.91
N ASP A 164 0.78 43.06 8.12
CA ASP A 164 1.96 42.90 8.98
C ASP A 164 2.27 41.43 9.29
N VAL A 165 1.24 40.61 9.52
CA VAL A 165 1.38 39.17 9.75
C VAL A 165 1.64 38.45 8.43
N THR A 166 0.90 38.80 7.37
CA THR A 166 0.99 38.10 6.08
C THR A 166 2.31 38.34 5.35
N THR A 167 2.90 39.53 5.42
CA THR A 167 4.21 39.83 4.81
C THR A 167 5.36 39.07 5.49
N ARG A 168 5.22 38.70 6.76
CA ARG A 168 6.24 37.94 7.51
C ARG A 168 6.06 36.41 7.42
N ALA A 169 4.97 35.95 6.81
CA ALA A 169 4.59 34.54 6.74
C ALA A 169 5.28 33.81 5.57
N GLU A 170 6.61 33.69 5.62
CA GLU A 170 7.40 33.16 4.49
C GLU A 170 7.74 31.65 4.59
N ASP A 171 7.56 31.05 5.76
CA ASP A 171 7.80 29.62 6.00
C ASP A 171 6.61 28.75 5.52
N PHE A 172 6.71 27.43 5.65
CA PHE A 172 5.68 26.43 5.37
C PHE A 172 5.15 26.45 3.93
N ARG A 173 5.93 26.99 2.98
CA ARG A 173 5.53 27.07 1.57
C ARG A 173 5.29 25.71 0.93
N VAL A 174 4.33 25.65 0.01
CA VAL A 174 4.06 24.50 -0.87
C VAL A 174 4.10 24.92 -2.32
N ARG A 175 4.43 24.01 -3.23
CA ARG A 175 4.40 24.26 -4.68
C ARG A 175 2.99 24.17 -5.24
N GLY A 176 2.16 23.28 -4.69
CA GLY A 176 0.78 23.11 -5.12
C GLY A 176 0.10 21.88 -4.54
N TYR A 177 -0.92 21.44 -5.25
CA TYR A 177 -1.77 20.32 -4.91
C TYR A 177 -1.95 19.41 -6.12
N ARG A 178 -1.81 18.09 -5.91
CA ARG A 178 -2.07 17.10 -6.95
C ARG A 178 -3.20 16.18 -6.50
N ARG A 179 -4.17 15.97 -7.38
CA ARG A 179 -5.31 15.08 -7.12
C ARG A 179 -4.88 13.63 -7.24
N ILE A 180 -5.50 12.76 -6.45
CA ILE A 180 -5.43 11.31 -6.66
C ILE A 180 -6.71 10.87 -7.33
N ASP A 181 -6.60 9.96 -8.30
CA ASP A 181 -7.75 9.30 -8.90
C ASP A 181 -8.31 8.26 -7.91
N LEU A 182 -9.56 8.45 -7.50
CA LEU A 182 -10.24 7.58 -6.55
C LEU A 182 -10.83 6.33 -7.20
N ALA A 183 -10.77 6.19 -8.53
CA ALA A 183 -11.10 4.95 -9.22
C ALA A 183 -10.19 3.79 -8.76
N ARG A 184 -8.98 4.10 -8.27
CA ARG A 184 -7.99 3.15 -7.80
C ARG A 184 -7.58 3.47 -6.37
N LEU A 185 -8.19 2.81 -5.40
CA LEU A 185 -7.90 2.99 -3.98
C LEU A 185 -6.39 2.78 -3.64
N ASP A 186 -5.71 1.95 -4.43
CA ASP A 186 -4.28 1.68 -4.27
C ASP A 186 -3.39 2.86 -4.69
N ASP A 187 -3.89 3.85 -5.42
CA ASP A 187 -3.13 5.09 -5.68
C ASP A 187 -2.96 5.89 -4.38
N ILE A 188 -3.91 5.81 -3.42
CA ILE A 188 -3.73 6.34 -2.05
C ILE A 188 -2.58 5.58 -1.35
N LYS A 189 -2.59 4.24 -1.40
CA LYS A 189 -1.52 3.42 -0.81
C LYS A 189 -0.16 3.72 -1.44
N GLY A 190 -0.13 3.92 -2.75
CA GLY A 190 1.06 4.29 -3.51
C GLY A 190 1.64 5.63 -3.04
N GLN A 191 0.81 6.65 -2.85
CA GLN A 191 1.25 7.92 -2.29
C GLN A 191 1.81 7.76 -0.87
N LEU A 192 1.17 6.96 -0.02
CA LEU A 192 1.69 6.66 1.32
C LEU A 192 3.04 5.95 1.28
N ALA A 193 3.21 4.97 0.38
CA ALA A 193 4.47 4.25 0.16
C ALA A 193 5.60 5.17 -0.35
N LEU A 194 5.24 6.23 -1.10
CA LEU A 194 6.13 7.32 -1.49
C LEU A 194 6.33 8.39 -0.39
N SER A 195 5.90 8.09 0.84
CA SER A 195 5.99 8.97 2.01
C SER A 195 5.19 10.27 1.86
N ASN A 196 4.03 10.20 1.22
CA ASN A 196 3.09 11.31 1.05
C ASN A 196 1.83 11.04 1.87
N PRO A 197 1.52 11.82 2.92
CA PRO A 197 0.21 11.78 3.52
C PRO A 197 -0.85 12.27 2.52
N VAL A 198 -1.99 11.59 2.51
CA VAL A 198 -3.05 11.85 1.54
C VAL A 198 -4.18 12.60 2.21
N LEU A 199 -4.48 13.79 1.73
CA LEU A 199 -5.65 14.58 2.14
C LEU A 199 -6.90 13.92 1.57
N ILE A 200 -7.95 13.76 2.38
CA ILE A 200 -9.23 13.18 1.96
C ILE A 200 -10.41 14.04 2.41
N SER A 201 -11.38 14.24 1.52
CA SER A 201 -12.71 14.75 1.83
C SER A 201 -13.63 13.57 2.12
N PHE A 202 -13.96 13.38 3.39
CA PHE A 202 -14.73 12.25 3.91
C PHE A 202 -16.16 12.65 4.27
N ALA A 203 -17.14 11.86 3.82
CA ALA A 203 -18.55 12.02 4.18
C ALA A 203 -18.75 11.65 5.65
N ASP A 204 -19.03 12.59 6.54
CA ASP A 204 -19.12 12.38 8.00
C ASP A 204 -20.44 11.75 8.46
N SER A 205 -20.44 11.01 9.59
CA SER A 205 -21.64 10.40 10.18
C SER A 205 -21.59 10.39 11.71
N VAL A 206 -22.75 10.18 12.36
CA VAL A 206 -22.82 10.00 13.82
C VAL A 206 -21.95 8.86 14.29
N ALA A 207 -22.03 7.73 13.60
CA ALA A 207 -21.26 6.55 13.97
C ALA A 207 -19.76 6.84 13.92
N PHE A 208 -19.31 7.62 12.93
CA PHE A 208 -17.91 8.03 12.83
C PHE A 208 -17.51 8.99 13.96
N GLN A 209 -18.33 9.99 14.29
CA GLN A 209 -18.08 10.88 15.44
C GLN A 209 -18.03 10.12 16.77
N ARG A 210 -18.83 9.05 16.91
CA ARG A 210 -18.87 8.17 18.08
C ARG A 210 -17.79 7.10 18.09
N HIS A 211 -16.97 6.99 17.05
CA HIS A 211 -15.90 5.99 16.98
C HIS A 211 -14.87 6.20 18.09
N ARG A 212 -14.43 5.11 18.72
CA ARG A 212 -13.47 5.08 19.83
C ARG A 212 -12.56 3.85 19.70
N GLY A 213 -11.35 3.96 20.23
CA GLY A 213 -10.39 2.87 20.24
C GLY A 213 -9.76 2.60 18.88
N ASP A 214 -9.05 1.47 18.78
CA ASP A 214 -8.19 1.10 17.65
C ASP A 214 -8.85 0.15 16.65
N GLN A 215 -10.14 -0.12 16.82
CA GLN A 215 -10.90 -1.02 15.97
C GLN A 215 -11.09 -0.42 14.58
N VAL A 216 -11.18 -1.27 13.56
CA VAL A 216 -11.46 -0.81 12.20
C VAL A 216 -12.89 -0.30 12.13
N PHE A 217 -13.05 0.98 11.80
CA PHE A 217 -14.34 1.59 11.57
C PHE A 217 -14.97 1.06 10.27
N THR A 218 -16.18 0.51 10.40
CA THR A 218 -17.05 0.04 9.32
C THR A 218 -18.46 0.55 9.56
N GLU A 219 -19.21 0.87 8.50
CA GLU A 219 -20.60 1.32 8.62
C GLU A 219 -21.42 0.84 7.41
N PRO A 220 -21.91 -0.42 7.41
CA PRO A 220 -22.66 -0.97 6.28
C PRO A 220 -24.05 -0.32 6.07
N GLY A 221 -24.58 0.40 7.06
CA GLY A 221 -25.86 1.11 7.02
C GLY A 221 -25.72 2.62 6.90
N PHE A 222 -24.76 3.12 6.12
CA PHE A 222 -24.53 4.55 5.96
C PHE A 222 -25.71 5.23 5.23
N GLU A 223 -26.48 6.04 5.96
CA GLU A 223 -27.69 6.72 5.46
C GLU A 223 -27.40 8.06 4.75
N GLY A 224 -26.14 8.48 4.71
CA GLY A 224 -25.69 9.72 4.06
C GLY A 224 -24.92 10.65 5.00
N PRO A 225 -24.18 11.63 4.44
CA PRO A 225 -23.32 12.50 5.24
C PRO A 225 -24.13 13.49 6.07
N ARG A 226 -23.70 13.72 7.33
CA ARG A 226 -24.07 14.91 8.10
C ARG A 226 -23.38 16.18 7.61
N GLY A 227 -22.27 16.00 6.91
CA GLY A 227 -21.40 17.03 6.37
C GLY A 227 -20.18 16.37 5.75
N TRP A 228 -19.26 17.21 5.29
CA TRP A 228 -18.00 16.75 4.72
C TRP A 228 -16.84 17.22 5.60
N HIS A 229 -15.96 16.29 5.89
CA HIS A 229 -14.87 16.47 6.83
C HIS A 229 -13.54 16.16 6.15
N ALA A 230 -12.55 17.02 6.38
CA ALA A 230 -11.22 16.83 5.83
C ALA A 230 -10.28 16.23 6.87
N MET A 231 -9.56 15.19 6.47
CA MET A 231 -8.56 14.50 7.28
C MET A 231 -7.34 14.17 6.42
N ALA A 232 -6.26 13.71 7.06
CA ALA A 232 -5.10 13.16 6.37
C ALA A 232 -4.97 11.66 6.64
N VAL A 233 -4.82 10.87 5.59
CA VAL A 233 -4.41 9.48 5.64
C VAL A 233 -2.92 9.45 5.93
N THR A 234 -2.55 8.72 6.98
CA THR A 234 -1.17 8.61 7.45
C THR A 234 -0.60 7.21 7.28
N GLY A 235 -1.38 6.26 6.79
CA GLY A 235 -0.91 4.90 6.62
C GLY A 235 -1.99 3.93 6.18
N TYR A 236 -1.61 2.68 6.00
CA TYR A 236 -2.53 1.57 5.74
C TYR A 236 -1.94 0.26 6.28
N ASP A 237 -2.81 -0.71 6.50
CA ASP A 237 -2.43 -2.07 6.85
C ASP A 237 -3.37 -3.06 6.12
N ASP A 238 -2.81 -3.78 5.15
CA ASP A 238 -3.55 -4.78 4.38
C ASP A 238 -3.96 -5.98 5.23
N ARG A 239 -3.32 -6.26 6.37
CA ARG A 239 -3.79 -7.29 7.29
C ARG A 239 -5.08 -6.87 7.98
N ARG A 240 -5.25 -5.56 8.23
CA ARG A 240 -6.47 -4.95 8.79
C ARG A 240 -7.52 -4.58 7.74
N GLN A 241 -7.13 -4.55 6.46
CA GLN A 241 -7.96 -4.02 5.36
C GLN A 241 -8.42 -2.58 5.62
N ALA A 242 -7.52 -1.74 6.15
CA ALA A 242 -7.87 -0.40 6.62
C ALA A 242 -6.76 0.64 6.39
N PHE A 243 -7.19 1.90 6.18
CA PHE A 243 -6.33 3.08 6.22
C PHE A 243 -6.28 3.66 7.63
N ARG A 244 -5.13 4.22 8.01
CA ARG A 244 -4.97 4.99 9.24
C ARG A 244 -5.13 6.48 8.93
N LEU A 245 -5.98 7.17 9.68
CA LEU A 245 -6.26 8.60 9.52
C LEU A 245 -5.82 9.36 10.76
N ILE A 246 -5.26 10.55 10.59
CA ILE A 246 -5.15 11.56 11.65
C ILE A 246 -6.33 12.54 11.53
N ASN A 247 -6.96 12.83 12.66
CA ASN A 247 -8.11 13.73 12.74
C ASN A 247 -7.76 15.01 13.53
N SER A 248 -8.64 16.00 13.48
CA SER A 248 -8.52 17.32 14.13
C SER A 248 -9.56 17.52 15.25
N TRP A 249 -9.97 16.45 15.90
CA TRP A 249 -10.95 16.46 17.00
C TRP A 249 -10.33 16.24 18.38
N GLY A 250 -9.00 16.23 18.45
CA GLY A 250 -8.22 16.05 19.67
C GLY A 250 -7.99 14.57 20.01
N ASN A 251 -7.12 14.36 21.00
CA ASN A 251 -6.68 13.02 21.41
C ASN A 251 -7.77 12.18 22.10
N GLY A 252 -8.87 12.80 22.57
CA GLY A 252 -9.97 12.08 23.20
C GLY A 252 -10.88 11.33 22.23
N TRP A 253 -10.74 11.59 20.92
CA TRP A 253 -11.49 10.94 19.85
C TRP A 253 -10.71 9.74 19.26
N GLY A 254 -11.41 8.68 18.86
CA GLY A 254 -10.81 7.52 18.19
C GLY A 254 -9.75 6.79 19.03
N ASP A 255 -8.66 6.38 18.38
CA ASP A 255 -7.40 5.92 18.99
C ASP A 255 -6.45 7.12 19.10
N ARG A 256 -6.56 7.86 20.21
CA ARG A 256 -5.66 9.00 20.50
C ARG A 256 -5.61 10.04 19.38
N GLY A 257 -6.75 10.37 18.78
CA GLY A 257 -6.87 11.31 17.66
C GLY A 257 -6.69 10.68 16.27
N TYR A 258 -6.48 9.37 16.20
CA TYR A 258 -6.43 8.60 14.95
C TYR A 258 -7.63 7.65 14.83
N ALA A 259 -7.85 7.11 13.64
CA ALA A 259 -8.77 6.00 13.43
C ALA A 259 -8.26 5.06 12.34
N TRP A 260 -8.58 3.78 12.47
CA TRP A 260 -8.51 2.83 11.36
C TRP A 260 -9.86 2.83 10.65
N VAL A 261 -9.87 3.06 9.34
CA VAL A 261 -11.09 3.11 8.52
C VAL A 261 -10.97 2.11 7.40
N SER A 262 -11.97 1.22 7.25
CA SER A 262 -11.88 0.15 6.27
C SER A 262 -11.77 0.68 4.84
N TYR A 263 -11.13 -0.10 3.97
CA TYR A 263 -10.99 0.22 2.55
C TYR A 263 -12.34 0.44 1.87
N ASP A 264 -13.37 -0.32 2.26
CA ASP A 264 -14.71 -0.17 1.70
C ASP A 264 -15.37 1.14 2.13
N VAL A 265 -15.19 1.56 3.39
CA VAL A 265 -15.68 2.85 3.87
C VAL A 265 -14.98 3.99 3.12
N ILE A 266 -13.65 3.94 2.94
CA ILE A 266 -12.94 4.97 2.16
C ILE A 266 -13.44 5.02 0.71
N ARG A 267 -13.61 3.86 0.06
CA ARG A 267 -14.13 3.79 -1.32
C ARG A 267 -15.53 4.40 -1.45
N GLN A 268 -16.40 4.21 -0.45
CA GLN A 268 -17.78 4.69 -0.48
C GLN A 268 -17.93 6.15 -0.07
N ARG A 269 -17.06 6.65 0.82
CA ARG A 269 -17.28 7.94 1.53
C ARG A 269 -16.26 9.02 1.23
N VAL A 270 -15.22 8.74 0.45
CA VAL A 270 -14.29 9.77 -0.01
C VAL A 270 -14.69 10.26 -1.40
N ARG A 271 -14.93 11.56 -1.54
CA ARG A 271 -15.24 12.20 -2.84
C ARG A 271 -14.03 12.86 -3.51
N GLU A 272 -13.04 13.24 -2.71
CA GLU A 272 -11.84 13.95 -3.18
C GLU A 272 -10.65 13.47 -2.36
N ALA A 273 -9.52 13.23 -3.04
CA ALA A 273 -8.25 12.96 -2.40
C ALA A 273 -7.11 13.64 -3.16
N GLY A 274 -6.01 13.89 -2.45
CA GLY A 274 -4.82 14.47 -3.06
C GLY A 274 -3.66 14.60 -2.10
N ILE A 275 -2.56 15.11 -2.62
CA ILE A 275 -1.31 15.33 -1.88
C ILE A 275 -0.83 16.76 -2.07
N LEU A 276 -0.06 17.25 -1.09
CA LEU A 276 0.71 18.48 -1.26
C LEU A 276 1.94 18.18 -2.13
N ASP A 277 2.18 19.05 -3.10
CA ASP A 277 3.46 19.13 -3.79
C ASP A 277 4.38 20.07 -3.00
N VAL A 278 5.47 19.51 -2.47
CA VAL A 278 6.46 20.22 -1.66
C VAL A 278 7.84 20.00 -2.25
N ALA A 279 8.71 20.99 -2.14
CA ALA A 279 10.11 20.82 -2.47
C ALA A 279 10.74 19.79 -1.52
N ARG A 280 11.29 18.71 -2.07
CA ARG A 280 12.09 17.74 -1.31
C ARG A 280 13.47 17.60 -1.91
N PRO A 281 14.49 17.27 -1.10
CA PRO A 281 15.66 16.58 -1.63
C PRO A 281 15.16 15.36 -2.40
N GLN A 282 15.54 15.21 -3.67
CA GLN A 282 15.04 14.11 -4.50
C GLN A 282 15.41 12.78 -3.85
N ARG A 283 14.41 12.04 -3.34
CA ARG A 283 14.55 10.60 -3.16
C ARG A 283 14.53 10.01 -4.57
N PRO A 284 15.50 9.14 -4.94
CA PRO A 284 15.44 8.50 -6.25
C PRO A 284 14.05 7.85 -6.40
N PRO A 285 13.32 8.14 -7.49
CA PRO A 285 12.05 7.48 -7.72
C PRO A 285 12.30 5.96 -7.75
N PRO A 286 11.35 5.12 -7.28
CA PRO A 286 11.40 3.71 -7.63
C PRO A 286 11.57 3.61 -9.15
N PRO A 287 12.49 2.76 -9.65
CA PRO A 287 12.92 2.80 -11.04
C PRO A 287 11.71 2.76 -11.96
N SER A 288 11.48 3.88 -12.65
CA SER A 288 10.44 3.98 -13.68
C SER A 288 10.85 3.05 -14.82
N VAL A 289 9.95 2.15 -15.23
CA VAL A 289 10.17 1.29 -16.40
C VAL A 289 10.16 2.18 -17.64
N THR A 290 11.34 2.69 -18.01
CA THR A 290 11.52 3.34 -19.31
C THR A 290 11.81 2.23 -20.31
N PRO A 291 11.07 2.12 -21.44
CA PRO A 291 11.39 1.16 -22.48
C PRO A 291 12.84 1.37 -22.93
N PRO A 292 13.67 0.32 -23.00
CA PRO A 292 15.06 0.47 -23.44
C PRO A 292 15.09 0.97 -24.88
N SER A 293 15.91 1.98 -25.16
CA SER A 293 16.20 2.40 -26.52
C SER A 293 16.83 1.24 -27.30
N PRO A 294 16.48 1.06 -28.59
CA PRO A 294 16.99 -0.04 -29.38
C PRO A 294 18.52 0.04 -29.53
N PRO A 295 19.25 -1.08 -29.40
CA PRO A 295 20.69 -1.09 -29.60
C PRO A 295 21.04 -0.82 -31.08
N PRO A 296 22.19 -0.20 -31.36
CA PRO A 296 22.64 -0.01 -32.74
C PRO A 296 22.88 -1.38 -33.41
N PRO A 297 22.64 -1.48 -34.73
CA PRO A 297 22.74 -2.75 -35.43
C PRO A 297 24.20 -3.22 -35.48
N VAL A 298 24.48 -4.38 -34.89
CA VAL A 298 25.75 -5.10 -35.08
C VAL A 298 25.58 -6.06 -36.23
N SER A 299 26.25 -5.76 -37.34
CA SER A 299 26.44 -6.67 -38.46
C SER A 299 27.64 -7.56 -38.17
N THR A 300 27.45 -8.88 -38.17
CA THR A 300 28.35 -9.85 -38.82
C THR A 300 27.70 -11.23 -38.83
N TYR A 301 27.42 -11.69 -40.05
CA TYR A 301 27.08 -13.06 -40.40
C TYR A 301 28.23 -14.02 -40.06
N VAL A 302 27.93 -15.13 -39.37
CA VAL A 302 28.84 -16.29 -39.22
C VAL A 302 28.10 -17.52 -39.76
N PRO A 303 28.69 -18.28 -40.70
CA PRO A 303 28.02 -19.45 -41.30
C PRO A 303 27.90 -20.62 -40.30
N PRO A 304 26.85 -21.46 -40.43
CA PRO A 304 26.55 -22.52 -39.48
C PRO A 304 27.52 -23.72 -39.58
N ARG A 305 27.85 -24.30 -38.43
CA ARG A 305 28.63 -25.54 -38.28
C ARG A 305 27.71 -26.77 -38.38
N PRO A 306 28.16 -27.92 -38.94
CA PRO A 306 27.33 -29.12 -39.10
C PRO A 306 26.89 -29.74 -37.75
N PRO A 307 25.76 -30.48 -37.75
CA PRO A 307 25.12 -30.96 -36.52
C PRO A 307 25.90 -32.11 -35.84
N PRO A 308 25.96 -32.15 -34.50
CA PRO A 308 26.52 -33.28 -33.78
C PRO A 308 25.55 -34.47 -33.67
N SER A 309 26.12 -35.66 -33.59
CA SER A 309 25.45 -36.97 -33.46
C SER A 309 24.62 -37.11 -32.17
N PRO A 310 23.59 -37.98 -32.13
CA PRO A 310 22.68 -38.09 -31.01
C PRO A 310 23.33 -38.72 -29.77
N PRO A 311 23.02 -38.23 -28.55
CA PRO A 311 23.52 -38.82 -27.30
C PRO A 311 22.74 -40.10 -26.91
N PRO A 312 23.36 -41.03 -26.16
CA PRO A 312 22.74 -42.28 -25.73
C PRO A 312 21.64 -42.04 -24.67
N ALA A 313 20.68 -42.96 -24.64
CA ALA A 313 19.50 -42.93 -23.78
C ALA A 313 19.87 -42.84 -22.29
N VAL A 314 19.35 -41.79 -21.63
CA VAL A 314 19.49 -41.59 -20.18
C VAL A 314 18.41 -42.40 -19.47
N THR A 315 18.85 -43.33 -18.62
CA THR A 315 18.03 -44.06 -17.66
C THR A 315 17.40 -43.07 -16.67
N VAL A 316 16.07 -43.13 -16.53
CA VAL A 316 15.31 -42.31 -15.59
C VAL A 316 15.65 -42.73 -14.15
N GLN A 317 16.47 -41.91 -13.48
CA GLN A 317 16.61 -41.98 -12.02
C GLN A 317 15.46 -41.18 -11.39
N GLN A 318 14.74 -41.82 -10.45
CA GLN A 318 13.71 -41.18 -9.63
C GLN A 318 14.27 -39.98 -8.86
N PRO A 319 13.48 -38.90 -8.66
CA PRO A 319 13.94 -37.73 -7.94
C PRO A 319 14.15 -38.02 -6.46
N THR A 320 15.35 -37.69 -5.98
CA THR A 320 15.73 -37.58 -4.56
C THR A 320 14.92 -36.46 -3.90
N PRO A 321 14.50 -36.57 -2.62
CA PRO A 321 13.70 -35.56 -1.95
C PRO A 321 14.37 -34.18 -1.93
N ALA A 322 13.58 -33.14 -2.18
CA ALA A 322 14.02 -31.75 -2.22
C ALA A 322 14.57 -31.30 -0.85
N ILE A 323 15.86 -30.97 -0.79
CA ILE A 323 16.46 -30.27 0.34
C ILE A 323 15.95 -28.83 0.31
N VAL A 324 15.14 -28.46 1.31
CA VAL A 324 14.57 -27.11 1.48
C VAL A 324 15.72 -26.10 1.69
N GLY A 325 15.80 -25.08 0.83
CA GLY A 325 16.80 -24.02 0.94
C GLY A 325 16.58 -23.12 2.16
N THR A 326 17.65 -22.66 2.79
CA THR A 326 17.58 -21.76 3.96
C THR A 326 17.43 -20.30 3.54
N GLU A 327 16.63 -19.53 4.26
CA GLU A 327 16.48 -18.09 4.03
C GLU A 327 17.75 -17.31 4.40
N VAL A 328 17.99 -16.23 3.66
CA VAL A 328 19.13 -15.32 3.88
C VAL A 328 18.60 -13.99 4.46
N PRO A 329 18.85 -13.66 5.75
CA PRO A 329 18.21 -12.53 6.43
C PRO A 329 18.36 -11.17 5.74
N GLU A 330 19.51 -10.92 5.08
CA GLU A 330 19.73 -9.65 4.36
C GLU A 330 18.85 -9.55 3.11
N LEU A 331 18.59 -10.68 2.45
CA LEU A 331 17.78 -10.74 1.23
C LEU A 331 16.28 -10.77 1.53
N GLN A 332 15.87 -11.24 2.73
CA GLN A 332 14.47 -11.19 3.18
C GLN A 332 13.96 -9.75 3.40
N ARG A 333 14.84 -8.76 3.43
CA ARG A 333 14.47 -7.34 3.54
C ARG A 333 14.13 -6.70 2.19
N LEU A 334 14.47 -7.37 1.08
CA LEU A 334 14.20 -6.84 -0.25
C LEU A 334 12.68 -6.87 -0.50
N PRO A 335 12.10 -5.74 -0.94
CA PRO A 335 10.68 -5.69 -1.24
C PRO A 335 10.38 -6.56 -2.45
N CYS A 336 9.30 -7.33 -2.37
CA CYS A 336 8.84 -8.17 -3.46
C CYS A 336 9.90 -9.17 -3.98
N ALA A 337 10.59 -9.84 -3.06
CA ALA A 337 11.64 -10.79 -3.38
C ALA A 337 11.55 -12.03 -2.49
N LYS A 338 12.00 -13.16 -3.00
CA LYS A 338 12.31 -14.34 -2.20
C LYS A 338 13.54 -15.00 -2.78
N VAL A 339 14.60 -15.08 -1.99
CA VAL A 339 15.85 -15.74 -2.37
C VAL A 339 16.25 -16.70 -1.27
N THR A 340 16.43 -17.97 -1.64
CA THR A 340 16.85 -19.03 -0.73
C THR A 340 18.24 -19.52 -1.10
N LEU A 341 19.00 -19.93 -0.09
CA LEU A 341 20.31 -20.54 -0.23
C LEU A 341 20.16 -22.05 -0.12
N ARG A 342 20.46 -22.77 -1.20
CA ARG A 342 20.62 -24.23 -1.15
C ARG A 342 22.09 -24.55 -1.02
N ARG A 343 22.47 -25.30 0.00
CA ARG A 343 23.84 -25.81 0.17
C ARG A 343 23.95 -27.20 -0.43
N ASP A 344 25.05 -27.45 -1.13
CA ASP A 344 25.45 -28.78 -1.54
C ASP A 344 26.22 -29.50 -0.40
N PRO A 345 26.33 -30.84 -0.46
CA PRO A 345 27.08 -31.61 0.53
C PRO A 345 28.60 -31.31 0.56
N MET A 346 29.15 -30.66 -0.47
CA MET A 346 30.57 -30.30 -0.59
C MET A 346 30.87 -28.90 -0.05
N GLY A 347 29.87 -28.20 0.51
CA GLY A 347 30.01 -26.89 1.12
C GLY A 347 29.78 -25.70 0.17
N GLY A 348 29.48 -25.96 -1.11
CA GLY A 348 29.04 -24.94 -2.06
C GLY A 348 27.60 -24.49 -1.81
N GLY A 349 27.30 -23.24 -2.12
CA GLY A 349 25.98 -22.64 -1.95
C GLY A 349 25.47 -22.08 -3.27
N VAL A 350 24.17 -22.26 -3.56
CA VAL A 350 23.52 -21.65 -4.72
C VAL A 350 22.31 -20.86 -4.25
N LEU A 351 22.30 -19.56 -4.55
CA LEU A 351 21.13 -18.70 -4.35
C LEU A 351 20.16 -18.87 -5.52
N SER A 352 18.87 -19.02 -5.23
CA SER A 352 17.82 -19.15 -6.26
C SER A 352 16.53 -18.48 -5.77
N GLY A 353 15.69 -18.05 -6.72
CA GLY A 353 14.41 -17.40 -6.42
C GLY A 353 14.10 -16.23 -7.36
N PHE A 354 13.57 -15.14 -6.82
CA PHE A 354 13.23 -13.96 -7.60
C PHE A 354 13.43 -12.66 -6.82
N VAL A 355 13.60 -11.57 -7.57
CA VAL A 355 13.75 -10.20 -7.07
C VAL A 355 12.96 -9.22 -7.94
N ALA A 356 12.57 -8.08 -7.37
CA ALA A 356 11.73 -7.11 -8.05
C ALA A 356 12.46 -6.32 -9.17
N SER A 357 13.77 -6.13 -9.03
CA SER A 357 14.55 -5.27 -9.92
C SER A 357 15.96 -5.79 -10.19
N ASN A 358 16.63 -5.21 -11.20
CA ASN A 358 18.05 -5.46 -11.44
C ASN A 358 18.93 -4.97 -10.29
N GLU A 359 18.55 -3.90 -9.59
CA GLU A 359 19.28 -3.39 -8.42
C GLU A 359 19.23 -4.38 -7.25
N ASP A 360 18.07 -5.00 -7.05
CA ASP A 360 17.91 -6.08 -6.07
C ASP A 360 18.71 -7.31 -6.48
N LEU A 361 18.76 -7.64 -7.78
CA LEU A 361 19.62 -8.72 -8.29
C LEU A 361 21.10 -8.43 -8.03
N ASP A 362 21.54 -7.19 -8.18
CA ASP A 362 22.90 -6.79 -7.84
C ASP A 362 23.17 -6.89 -6.33
N THR A 363 22.16 -6.63 -5.50
CA THR A 363 22.23 -6.89 -4.05
C THR A 363 22.41 -8.39 -3.77
N VAL A 364 21.69 -9.26 -4.47
CA VAL A 364 21.88 -10.73 -4.38
C VAL A 364 23.29 -11.13 -4.81
N ARG A 365 23.81 -10.56 -5.91
CA ARG A 365 25.18 -10.83 -6.40
C ARG A 365 26.25 -10.41 -5.39
N ARG A 366 26.14 -9.21 -4.81
CA ARG A 366 27.04 -8.75 -3.73
C ARG A 366 26.96 -9.67 -2.51
N THR A 367 25.76 -10.10 -2.17
CA THR A 367 25.50 -10.99 -1.05
C THR A 367 26.13 -12.37 -1.26
N ALA A 368 26.05 -12.92 -2.48
CA ALA A 368 26.73 -14.16 -2.86
C ALA A 368 28.27 -14.00 -2.76
N ALA A 369 28.81 -12.90 -3.31
CA ALA A 369 30.25 -12.63 -3.31
C ALA A 369 30.84 -12.49 -1.89
N SER A 370 30.04 -12.01 -0.93
CA SER A 370 30.46 -11.91 0.47
C SER A 370 30.45 -13.24 1.24
N ARG A 371 29.91 -14.32 0.64
CA ARG A 371 29.73 -15.62 1.28
C ARG A 371 30.65 -16.68 0.64
N PRO A 372 31.53 -17.34 1.41
CA PRO A 372 32.42 -18.36 0.86
C PRO A 372 31.65 -19.47 0.14
N GLY A 373 32.12 -19.84 -1.05
CA GLY A 373 31.55 -20.94 -1.84
C GLY A 373 30.15 -20.70 -2.38
N THR A 374 29.61 -19.47 -2.31
CA THR A 374 28.23 -19.17 -2.74
C THR A 374 28.19 -18.55 -4.13
N THR A 375 27.35 -19.09 -5.02
CA THR A 375 27.09 -18.54 -6.35
C THR A 375 25.62 -18.15 -6.52
N VAL A 376 25.33 -17.33 -7.53
CA VAL A 376 23.96 -16.99 -7.94
C VAL A 376 23.52 -17.98 -9.02
N GLY A 377 22.49 -18.77 -8.73
CA GLY A 377 21.84 -19.66 -9.70
C GLY A 377 20.64 -18.96 -10.35
N ASP A 378 19.50 -19.65 -10.40
CA ASP A 378 18.28 -19.16 -11.03
C ASP A 378 17.57 -18.12 -10.16
N VAL A 379 18.10 -16.89 -10.16
CA VAL A 379 17.45 -15.72 -9.59
C VAL A 379 16.89 -14.86 -10.72
N VAL A 380 15.56 -14.85 -10.85
CA VAL A 380 14.89 -14.11 -11.93
C VAL A 380 14.44 -12.73 -11.49
N VAL A 381 14.52 -11.75 -12.40
CA VAL A 381 13.92 -10.43 -12.19
C VAL A 381 12.44 -10.51 -12.52
N ALA A 382 11.62 -10.43 -11.48
CA ALA A 382 10.17 -10.49 -11.51
C ALA A 382 9.64 -9.20 -10.86
N PRO A 383 9.43 -8.11 -11.64
CA PRO A 383 8.84 -6.90 -11.09
C PRO A 383 7.40 -7.15 -10.60
N TRP A 384 6.79 -6.16 -9.97
CA TRP A 384 5.34 -6.21 -9.75
C TRP A 384 4.63 -6.16 -11.12
N PRO A 385 3.59 -6.98 -11.39
CA PRO A 385 2.86 -7.87 -10.46
C PRO A 385 3.41 -9.29 -10.30
N GLN A 386 4.45 -9.70 -11.04
CA GLN A 386 4.97 -11.08 -11.05
C GLN A 386 5.46 -11.53 -9.66
N CYS A 387 6.26 -10.71 -8.97
CA CYS A 387 6.75 -11.07 -7.63
C CYS A 387 5.65 -11.19 -6.58
N GLU A 388 4.55 -10.42 -6.69
CA GLU A 388 3.41 -10.54 -5.77
C GLU A 388 2.70 -11.89 -5.98
N ALA A 389 2.50 -12.30 -7.23
CA ALA A 389 1.95 -13.61 -7.56
C ALA A 389 2.85 -14.75 -7.04
N MET A 390 4.16 -14.63 -7.25
CA MET A 390 5.13 -15.65 -6.81
C MET A 390 5.23 -15.76 -5.29
N GLN A 391 5.20 -14.65 -4.54
CA GLN A 391 5.15 -14.68 -3.08
C GLN A 391 3.82 -15.24 -2.56
N THR A 392 2.71 -14.81 -3.17
CA THR A 392 1.37 -15.24 -2.75
C THR A 392 1.18 -16.74 -2.95
N LEU A 393 1.82 -17.33 -3.96
CA LEU A 393 1.72 -18.74 -4.34
C LEU A 393 2.96 -19.55 -3.95
N ASP A 394 3.81 -19.03 -3.08
CA ASP A 394 5.13 -19.57 -2.79
C ASP A 394 5.11 -21.07 -2.43
N ASP A 395 4.26 -21.48 -1.48
CA ASP A 395 4.08 -22.89 -1.13
C ASP A 395 3.54 -23.71 -2.31
N ALA A 396 2.54 -23.19 -3.01
CA ALA A 396 1.88 -23.87 -4.14
C ALA A 396 2.82 -24.06 -5.35
N LEU A 397 3.84 -23.20 -5.49
CA LEU A 397 4.87 -23.32 -6.53
C LEU A 397 5.86 -24.44 -6.26
N THR A 398 5.97 -24.93 -5.02
CA THR A 398 6.87 -26.05 -4.66
C THR A 398 6.26 -27.43 -4.92
N VAL A 399 4.94 -27.50 -5.17
CA VAL A 399 4.22 -28.76 -5.38
C VAL A 399 4.58 -29.38 -6.73
N GLY A 400 4.92 -30.68 -6.73
CA GLY A 400 5.34 -31.40 -7.93
C GLY A 400 4.21 -31.66 -8.94
N ASP A 401 3.07 -32.18 -8.49
CA ASP A 401 1.89 -32.42 -9.35
C ASP A 401 1.07 -31.13 -9.50
N ARG A 402 1.54 -30.25 -10.38
CA ARG A 402 1.00 -28.90 -10.61
C ARG A 402 0.49 -28.71 -12.04
N PRO A 403 -0.42 -27.74 -12.28
CA PRO A 403 -0.80 -27.39 -13.64
C PRO A 403 0.43 -26.92 -14.41
N THR A 404 0.53 -27.28 -15.69
CA THR A 404 1.64 -26.83 -16.55
C THR A 404 1.12 -25.84 -17.58
N VAL A 405 1.92 -24.81 -17.88
CA VAL A 405 1.59 -23.78 -18.88
C VAL A 405 2.71 -23.78 -19.92
N ASP A 406 2.34 -23.88 -21.19
CA ASP A 406 3.25 -23.82 -22.33
C ASP A 406 2.75 -22.82 -23.37
N ILE A 407 3.68 -22.00 -23.87
CA ILE A 407 3.45 -21.05 -24.97
C ILE A 407 4.33 -21.38 -26.20
N GLY A 408 4.60 -22.67 -26.40
CA GLY A 408 5.47 -23.18 -27.47
C GLY A 408 6.96 -23.13 -27.11
N GLY A 409 7.31 -23.26 -25.83
CA GLY A 409 8.70 -23.19 -25.35
C GLY A 409 9.35 -21.82 -25.48
N ARG A 410 8.55 -20.76 -25.67
CA ARG A 410 9.02 -19.39 -25.86
C ARG A 410 8.89 -18.60 -24.56
N SER A 411 9.78 -17.63 -24.36
CA SER A 411 9.66 -16.62 -23.29
C SER A 411 9.54 -15.20 -23.85
N ILE A 412 9.82 -15.01 -25.15
CA ILE A 412 9.73 -13.74 -25.86
C ILE A 412 8.86 -13.94 -27.11
N LEU A 413 7.86 -13.10 -27.26
CA LEU A 413 6.98 -13.01 -28.43
C LEU A 413 7.08 -11.61 -29.06
N ARG A 414 6.97 -11.54 -30.37
CA ARG A 414 7.07 -10.30 -31.17
C ARG A 414 5.73 -9.96 -31.81
N ASP A 415 5.57 -8.68 -32.13
CA ASP A 415 4.40 -8.15 -32.81
C ASP A 415 3.99 -8.96 -34.06
N GLY A 416 2.72 -9.36 -34.08
CA GLY A 416 2.10 -10.20 -35.11
C GLY A 416 2.29 -11.71 -34.93
N GLU A 417 3.10 -12.16 -33.98
CA GLU A 417 3.23 -13.59 -33.70
C GLU A 417 1.98 -14.15 -32.99
N PRO A 418 1.59 -15.40 -33.26
CA PRO A 418 0.46 -16.02 -32.59
C PRO A 418 0.78 -16.29 -31.11
N LEU A 419 -0.14 -15.92 -30.23
CA LEU A 419 -0.10 -16.30 -28.81
C LEU A 419 -0.98 -17.53 -28.62
N ARG A 420 -0.35 -18.70 -28.50
CA ARG A 420 -1.02 -19.96 -28.17
C ARG A 420 -0.66 -20.36 -26.75
N ILE A 421 -1.66 -20.48 -25.88
CA ILE A 421 -1.47 -20.89 -24.48
C ILE A 421 -2.04 -22.30 -24.30
N THR A 422 -1.19 -23.25 -23.91
CA THR A 422 -1.60 -24.60 -23.54
C THR A 422 -1.49 -24.76 -22.04
N VAL A 423 -2.58 -25.16 -21.39
CA VAL A 423 -2.59 -25.47 -19.95
C VAL A 423 -2.98 -26.93 -19.77
N ARG A 424 -2.15 -27.70 -19.05
CA ARG A 424 -2.47 -29.08 -18.67
C ARG A 424 -2.74 -29.17 -17.17
N THR A 425 -3.83 -29.81 -16.77
CA THR A 425 -4.16 -30.04 -15.36
C THR A 425 -3.21 -31.04 -14.70
N PRO A 426 -3.11 -31.04 -13.35
CA PRO A 426 -2.45 -32.10 -12.59
C PRO A 426 -3.00 -33.50 -12.88
N SER A 427 -2.34 -34.53 -12.37
CA SER A 427 -2.73 -35.93 -12.59
C SER A 427 -4.13 -36.27 -12.05
N ARG A 428 -4.58 -35.60 -10.99
CA ARG A 428 -5.89 -35.81 -10.34
C ARG A 428 -6.88 -34.70 -10.71
N PRO A 429 -8.21 -34.96 -10.64
CA PRO A 429 -9.21 -33.92 -10.82
C PRO A 429 -9.05 -32.78 -9.82
N ARG A 430 -9.07 -31.53 -10.29
CA ARG A 430 -8.89 -30.32 -9.48
C ARG A 430 -9.70 -29.14 -10.03
N TYR A 431 -10.09 -28.22 -9.16
CA TYR A 431 -10.59 -26.92 -9.57
C TYR A 431 -9.45 -26.13 -10.23
N LEU A 432 -9.63 -25.72 -11.49
CA LEU A 432 -8.60 -25.03 -12.27
C LEU A 432 -8.96 -23.55 -12.44
N TYR A 433 -7.98 -22.68 -12.17
CA TYR A 433 -8.03 -21.25 -12.44
C TYR A 433 -6.85 -20.89 -13.33
N VAL A 434 -7.11 -20.29 -14.49
CA VAL A 434 -6.10 -19.80 -15.42
C VAL A 434 -6.36 -18.34 -15.71
N SER A 435 -5.39 -17.50 -15.36
CA SER A 435 -5.48 -16.04 -15.47
C SER A 435 -4.31 -15.54 -16.30
N TYR A 436 -4.58 -14.71 -17.30
CA TYR A 436 -3.56 -14.06 -18.13
C TYR A 436 -3.52 -12.57 -17.81
N VAL A 437 -2.36 -12.11 -17.37
CA VAL A 437 -2.08 -10.72 -17.01
C VAL A 437 -1.32 -10.05 -18.13
N GLN A 438 -1.93 -8.99 -18.66
CA GLN A 438 -1.43 -8.22 -19.78
C GLN A 438 -0.60 -7.04 -19.30
N VAL A 439 0.22 -6.47 -20.20
CA VAL A 439 1.17 -5.41 -19.86
C VAL A 439 0.49 -4.11 -19.40
N ASP A 440 -0.76 -3.87 -19.79
CA ASP A 440 -1.54 -2.70 -19.37
C ASP A 440 -2.10 -2.83 -17.94
N GLY A 441 -1.93 -4.00 -17.32
CA GLY A 441 -2.47 -4.37 -16.01
C GLY A 441 -3.84 -5.05 -16.09
N SER A 442 -4.44 -5.16 -17.27
CA SER A 442 -5.67 -5.93 -17.41
C SER A 442 -5.38 -7.42 -17.21
N LEU A 443 -6.35 -8.11 -16.61
CA LEU A 443 -6.31 -9.54 -16.38
C LEU A 443 -7.56 -10.17 -16.96
N VAL A 444 -7.36 -11.26 -17.71
CA VAL A 444 -8.43 -12.06 -18.30
C VAL A 444 -8.40 -13.46 -17.72
N HIS A 445 -9.53 -13.94 -17.22
CA HIS A 445 -9.68 -15.33 -16.80
C HIS A 445 -9.95 -16.22 -18.02
N LEU A 446 -8.98 -17.06 -18.37
CA LEU A 446 -9.08 -18.04 -19.45
C LEU A 446 -9.87 -19.28 -18.99
N VAL A 447 -9.67 -19.69 -17.74
CA VAL A 447 -10.40 -20.78 -17.09
C VAL A 447 -10.74 -20.38 -15.67
N GLN A 448 -11.97 -20.64 -15.27
CA GLN A 448 -12.38 -20.68 -13.87
C GLN A 448 -13.60 -21.60 -13.73
N PRO A 449 -13.84 -22.17 -12.54
CA PRO A 449 -15.07 -22.88 -12.27
C PRO A 449 -16.27 -21.93 -12.37
N ARG A 450 -17.39 -22.42 -12.92
CA ARG A 450 -18.59 -21.63 -13.22
C ARG A 450 -19.83 -22.17 -12.52
N GLY A 451 -20.79 -21.29 -12.28
CA GLY A 451 -22.09 -21.63 -11.69
C GLY A 451 -22.05 -21.80 -10.17
N ASN A 452 -23.20 -22.15 -9.60
CA ASN A 452 -23.40 -22.21 -8.14
C ASN A 452 -22.85 -23.49 -7.49
N ALA A 453 -22.66 -24.55 -8.28
CA ALA A 453 -22.09 -25.82 -7.86
C ALA A 453 -20.99 -26.21 -8.88
N PRO A 454 -19.80 -25.61 -8.78
CA PRO A 454 -18.73 -25.87 -9.72
C PRO A 454 -18.17 -27.28 -9.55
N GLU A 455 -17.84 -27.92 -10.67
CA GLU A 455 -17.16 -29.21 -10.71
C GLU A 455 -15.65 -29.03 -11.01
N PRO A 456 -14.78 -29.93 -10.49
CA PRO A 456 -13.36 -29.92 -10.82
C PRO A 456 -13.13 -30.31 -12.30
N ALA A 457 -12.05 -29.81 -12.87
CA ALA A 457 -11.57 -30.27 -14.18
C ALA A 457 -10.93 -31.65 -14.06
N ASP A 458 -11.07 -32.47 -15.10
CA ASP A 458 -10.45 -33.80 -15.16
C ASP A 458 -8.92 -33.73 -15.03
N GLY A 459 -8.33 -34.79 -14.46
CA GLY A 459 -6.88 -34.95 -14.40
C GLY A 459 -6.25 -35.14 -15.77
N SER A 460 -5.03 -34.64 -15.95
CA SER A 460 -4.24 -34.71 -17.20
C SER A 460 -4.92 -34.14 -18.46
N ARG A 461 -5.96 -33.32 -18.29
CA ARG A 461 -6.70 -32.65 -19.36
C ARG A 461 -5.92 -31.43 -19.87
N SER A 462 -5.95 -31.21 -21.19
CA SER A 462 -5.32 -30.04 -21.82
C SER A 462 -6.36 -29.03 -22.30
N PHE A 463 -6.09 -27.76 -22.03
CA PHE A 463 -6.84 -26.61 -22.50
C PHE A 463 -5.94 -25.79 -23.43
N VAL A 464 -6.48 -25.34 -24.56
CA VAL A 464 -5.73 -24.53 -25.54
C VAL A 464 -6.47 -23.22 -25.76
N PHE A 465 -5.72 -22.12 -25.80
CA PHE A 465 -6.25 -20.77 -26.03
C PHE A 465 -5.45 -20.07 -27.11
N GLY A 466 -6.12 -19.24 -27.91
CA GLY A 466 -5.49 -18.37 -28.91
C GLY A 466 -5.11 -19.04 -30.24
N ASP A 467 -5.41 -20.32 -30.42
CA ASP A 467 -5.10 -21.08 -31.65
C ASP A 467 -6.12 -20.88 -32.78
N GLY A 468 -7.29 -20.31 -32.49
CA GLY A 468 -8.35 -20.13 -33.48
C GLY A 468 -9.12 -21.40 -33.83
N SER A 469 -8.89 -22.52 -33.11
CA SER A 469 -9.56 -23.78 -33.40
C SER A 469 -10.92 -23.87 -32.69
N ASP A 470 -11.83 -24.68 -33.22
CA ASP A 470 -13.14 -24.95 -32.61
C ASP A 470 -13.99 -23.69 -32.39
N GLY A 471 -13.87 -22.70 -33.28
CA GLY A 471 -14.58 -21.42 -33.19
C GLY A 471 -14.04 -20.46 -32.12
N ARG A 472 -12.92 -20.80 -31.45
CA ARG A 472 -12.27 -19.95 -30.45
C ARG A 472 -11.55 -18.78 -31.11
N ALA A 473 -11.35 -17.71 -30.36
CA ALA A 473 -10.61 -16.54 -30.83
C ALA A 473 -9.14 -16.89 -31.09
N ARG A 474 -8.62 -16.46 -32.24
CA ARG A 474 -7.18 -16.45 -32.53
C ARG A 474 -6.55 -15.25 -31.84
N ALA A 475 -5.48 -15.47 -31.09
CA ALA A 475 -4.75 -14.40 -30.40
C ALA A 475 -3.42 -14.12 -31.12
N THR A 476 -3.13 -12.84 -31.32
CA THR A 476 -1.87 -12.35 -31.90
C THR A 476 -1.30 -11.28 -31.00
N VAL A 477 0.01 -11.28 -30.82
CA VAL A 477 0.70 -10.25 -30.03
C VAL A 477 0.61 -8.91 -30.74
N SER A 478 0.22 -7.87 -30.01
CA SER A 478 0.13 -6.49 -30.48
C SER A 478 0.49 -5.54 -29.34
N ALA A 479 0.74 -4.27 -29.67
CA ALA A 479 0.98 -3.24 -28.67
C ALA A 479 -0.21 -3.09 -27.69
N PRO A 480 0.01 -2.65 -26.44
CA PRO A 480 1.31 -2.33 -25.83
C PRO A 480 2.20 -3.57 -25.63
N PHE A 481 3.52 -3.37 -25.66
CA PHE A 481 4.51 -4.43 -25.49
C PHE A 481 5.16 -4.35 -24.10
N GLY A 482 5.45 -5.49 -23.49
CA GLY A 482 6.25 -5.56 -22.28
C GLY A 482 6.08 -6.88 -21.55
N ARG A 483 6.22 -6.85 -20.23
CA ARG A 483 6.16 -8.07 -19.42
C ARG A 483 4.73 -8.43 -19.07
N GLU A 484 4.43 -9.69 -19.26
CA GLU A 484 3.12 -10.30 -19.02
C GLU A 484 3.31 -11.57 -18.20
N MET A 485 2.22 -12.13 -17.68
CA MET A 485 2.29 -13.40 -16.97
C MET A 485 1.02 -14.23 -17.10
N ILE A 486 1.17 -15.54 -17.02
CA ILE A 486 0.06 -16.48 -16.91
C ILE A 486 0.16 -17.16 -15.55
N ILE A 487 -0.92 -17.10 -14.78
CA ILE A 487 -1.07 -17.75 -13.48
C ILE A 487 -2.04 -18.91 -13.66
N ALA A 488 -1.57 -20.14 -13.45
CA ALA A 488 -2.40 -21.33 -13.40
C ALA A 488 -2.39 -21.91 -11.98
N ILE A 489 -3.56 -22.04 -11.36
CA ILE A 489 -3.73 -22.56 -10.00
C ILE A 489 -4.70 -23.74 -10.07
N SER A 490 -4.33 -24.84 -9.42
CA SER A 490 -5.22 -25.96 -9.17
C SER A 490 -5.46 -26.13 -7.67
N SER A 491 -6.70 -26.38 -7.27
CA SER A 491 -7.07 -26.57 -5.86
C SER A 491 -7.99 -27.77 -5.65
N ALA A 492 -7.93 -28.37 -4.46
CA ALA A 492 -8.83 -29.46 -4.05
C ALA A 492 -10.29 -29.01 -3.83
N ALA A 493 -10.51 -27.74 -3.52
CA ALA A 493 -11.81 -27.12 -3.29
C ALA A 493 -11.88 -25.75 -3.97
N PRO A 494 -13.08 -25.18 -4.23
CA PRO A 494 -13.21 -23.86 -4.84
C PRO A 494 -12.43 -22.79 -4.07
N LEU A 495 -11.57 -22.06 -4.78
CA LEU A 495 -10.67 -21.04 -4.20
C LEU A 495 -11.44 -19.77 -3.81
N PHE A 496 -12.36 -19.34 -4.68
CA PHE A 496 -13.18 -18.14 -4.51
C PHE A 496 -14.63 -18.50 -4.16
N PRO A 497 -15.31 -17.70 -3.33
CA PRO A 497 -16.69 -17.97 -2.92
C PRO A 497 -17.71 -17.70 -4.03
N ARG A 498 -17.33 -16.94 -5.06
CA ARG A 498 -18.13 -16.61 -6.23
C ARG A 498 -17.24 -16.59 -7.46
N GLU A 499 -17.85 -16.73 -8.63
CA GLU A 499 -17.18 -16.55 -9.92
C GLU A 499 -16.56 -15.15 -10.01
N LEU A 500 -15.32 -15.07 -10.50
CA LEU A 500 -14.64 -13.80 -10.71
C LEU A 500 -15.13 -13.16 -12.03
N PRO A 501 -15.13 -11.82 -12.13
CA PRO A 501 -15.44 -11.14 -13.39
C PRO A 501 -14.55 -11.63 -14.53
N THR A 502 -15.07 -11.82 -15.75
CA THR A 502 -14.29 -12.29 -16.91
C THR A 502 -13.02 -11.46 -17.15
N ARG A 503 -13.12 -10.15 -16.92
CA ARG A 503 -12.00 -9.21 -16.94
C ARG A 503 -11.98 -8.40 -15.64
N GLN A 504 -10.80 -8.23 -15.08
CA GLN A 504 -10.54 -7.37 -13.94
C GLN A 504 -9.09 -6.88 -14.01
N THR A 505 -8.64 -6.09 -13.03
CA THR A 505 -7.23 -5.71 -12.96
C THR A 505 -6.39 -6.79 -12.28
N GLU A 506 -5.10 -6.85 -12.60
CA GLU A 506 -4.12 -7.71 -11.94
C GLU A 506 -4.11 -7.51 -10.42
N ARG A 507 -4.34 -6.26 -10.00
CA ARG A 507 -4.37 -5.84 -8.60
C ARG A 507 -5.60 -6.34 -7.84
N GLU A 508 -6.79 -6.21 -8.43
CA GLU A 508 -8.03 -6.76 -7.86
C GLU A 508 -7.92 -8.27 -7.69
N TYR A 509 -7.40 -8.95 -8.71
CA TYR A 509 -7.19 -10.39 -8.67
C TYR A 509 -6.18 -10.81 -7.61
N LEU A 510 -4.99 -10.21 -7.57
CA LEU A 510 -3.97 -10.57 -6.59
C LEU A 510 -4.44 -10.29 -5.15
N SER A 511 -5.21 -9.22 -4.94
CA SER A 511 -5.86 -8.95 -3.66
C SER A 511 -6.92 -9.99 -3.31
N ALA A 512 -7.75 -10.42 -4.27
CA ALA A 512 -8.73 -11.48 -4.07
C ALA A 512 -8.05 -12.84 -3.80
N LEU A 513 -6.98 -13.16 -4.54
CA LEU A 513 -6.18 -14.36 -4.38
C LEU A 513 -5.55 -14.41 -2.99
N ARG A 514 -4.89 -13.32 -2.57
CA ARG A 514 -4.31 -13.21 -1.24
C ARG A 514 -5.35 -13.36 -0.14
N ARG A 515 -6.52 -12.72 -0.27
CA ARG A 515 -7.64 -12.92 0.66
C ARG A 515 -8.13 -14.36 0.70
N ALA A 516 -8.25 -15.01 -0.46
CA ALA A 516 -8.68 -16.40 -0.55
C ALA A 516 -7.69 -17.40 0.07
N LEU A 517 -6.41 -17.02 0.17
CA LEU A 517 -5.37 -17.83 0.80
C LEU A 517 -5.20 -17.52 2.30
N ILE A 518 -5.42 -16.28 2.73
CA ILE A 518 -5.27 -15.85 4.14
C ILE A 518 -6.56 -16.04 4.94
N TYR A 519 -7.72 -15.69 4.39
CA TYR A 519 -8.99 -15.62 5.10
C TYR A 519 -9.82 -16.87 4.80
N GLN A 520 -9.83 -17.83 5.73
CA GLN A 520 -10.74 -18.97 5.70
C GLN A 520 -12.18 -18.46 5.91
N PRO A 521 -13.12 -18.60 4.96
CA PRO A 521 -14.53 -18.53 5.33
C PRO A 521 -14.78 -19.72 6.26
N SER A 522 -15.24 -19.44 7.47
CA SER A 522 -15.47 -20.39 8.56
C SER A 522 -16.01 -21.74 8.08
N ALA A 523 -15.27 -22.80 8.40
CA ALA A 523 -15.77 -24.17 8.36
C ALA A 523 -16.93 -24.30 9.37
N SER A 524 -18.17 -24.27 8.88
CA SER A 524 -19.28 -24.89 9.60
C SER A 524 -19.41 -26.34 9.11
N MET A 525 -19.39 -27.27 10.06
CA MET A 525 -19.79 -28.68 9.92
C MET A 525 -18.84 -29.62 9.18
N SER A 526 -17.78 -30.05 9.86
CA SER A 526 -17.42 -31.46 10.09
C SER A 526 -15.96 -31.50 10.55
N GLY A 527 -15.72 -32.20 11.66
CA GLY A 527 -14.39 -32.33 12.25
C GLY A 527 -13.36 -32.78 11.21
N ALA A 528 -12.21 -32.10 11.24
CA ALA A 528 -11.07 -32.21 10.31
C ALA A 528 -11.40 -31.86 8.84
N THR A 529 -11.03 -30.65 8.40
CA THR A 529 -11.07 -30.29 6.98
C THR A 529 -9.63 -30.05 6.47
N PRO A 530 -9.19 -30.76 5.41
CA PRO A 530 -7.81 -30.77 4.92
C PRO A 530 -7.40 -29.40 4.39
N GLY A 531 -6.12 -29.05 4.52
CA GLY A 531 -5.57 -27.84 3.90
C GLY A 531 -5.99 -27.78 2.43
N ARG A 532 -6.29 -26.57 1.93
CA ARG A 532 -6.53 -26.35 0.49
C ARG A 532 -5.27 -26.79 -0.25
N ASP A 533 -5.22 -28.06 -0.62
CA ASP A 533 -4.13 -28.66 -1.37
C ASP A 533 -4.10 -27.95 -2.72
N LEU A 534 -3.09 -27.08 -2.84
CA LEU A 534 -2.93 -26.06 -3.87
C LEU A 534 -1.63 -26.33 -4.60
N ALA A 535 -1.69 -26.30 -5.92
CA ALA A 535 -0.52 -26.34 -6.76
C ALA A 535 -0.64 -25.24 -7.82
N ALA A 536 0.47 -24.58 -8.13
CA ALA A 536 0.44 -23.45 -9.05
C ALA A 536 1.65 -23.42 -9.99
N THR A 537 1.46 -22.76 -11.12
CA THR A 537 2.50 -22.36 -12.05
C THR A 537 2.31 -20.90 -12.41
N VAL A 538 3.39 -20.13 -12.34
CA VAL A 538 3.46 -18.75 -12.84
C VAL A 538 4.47 -18.74 -13.99
N LEU A 539 3.98 -18.48 -15.20
CA LEU A 539 4.81 -18.34 -16.40
C LEU A 539 4.92 -16.85 -16.73
N SER A 540 6.13 -16.30 -16.72
CA SER A 540 6.38 -14.94 -17.23
C SER A 540 6.74 -14.98 -18.71
N LEU A 541 6.24 -14.01 -19.47
CA LEU A 541 6.60 -13.81 -20.88
C LEU A 541 6.84 -12.33 -21.16
N GLU A 542 7.56 -12.04 -22.23
CA GLU A 542 7.84 -10.69 -22.69
C GLU A 542 7.36 -10.51 -24.13
N THR A 543 6.51 -9.52 -24.38
CA THR A 543 6.08 -9.09 -25.70
C THR A 543 6.96 -7.92 -26.16
N ARG A 544 7.34 -7.89 -27.43
CA ARG A 544 8.21 -6.86 -28.03
C ARG A 544 7.68 -6.41 -29.38
N SER A 545 8.08 -5.20 -29.79
CA SER A 545 8.01 -4.81 -31.19
C SER A 545 8.85 -5.76 -32.07
N ARG A 546 8.64 -5.71 -33.39
CA ARG A 546 9.40 -6.52 -34.35
C ARG A 546 10.91 -6.36 -34.20
#